data_AF-A0A220MBV1-F1
#
_entry.id   AF-A0A220MBV1-F1
#
_cell.length_a   1.000
_cell.length_b   1.000
_cell.length_c   1.000
_cell.angle_alpha   90.00
_cell.angle_beta   90.00
_cell.angle_gamma   90.00
#
_symmetry.space_group_name_H-M   'P 1'
#
loop_
_entity.id
_entity.type
_entity.pdbx_description
1 polymer ?
#
loop_
_entity_poly.entity_id
_entity_poly.type
_entity_poly.pdbx_seq_one_letter_code
_entity_poly.pdbx_strand_id
1 'polypeptide(L)'
;MIDVAYLKRLFLDRREDLHLRLGDIGDLLEYGNPNRKDVIVFTEYALELAIAEEDFDVKESLFYLLMNAVTFQGVARNVEWDPLANVLPTLDDAILNYALAIIGCSKNRKFIKVIEPYLHSPTEYIRQTATEALEEINYNVEEC
;
A
#
# COMPACT_ATOMS: atom_id res chain seq x y z
N MET A 1 6.71 7.31 -18.14
CA MET A 1 7.02 5.94 -17.69
C MET A 1 7.06 6.01 -16.18
N ILE A 2 6.24 5.22 -15.49
CA ILE A 2 6.28 5.16 -14.02
C ILE A 2 7.56 4.40 -13.66
N ASP A 3 8.51 5.09 -13.05
CA ASP A 3 9.74 4.51 -12.54
C ASP A 3 10.17 5.24 -11.25
N VAL A 4 11.12 4.65 -10.53
CA VAL A 4 11.66 5.23 -9.29
C VAL A 4 12.27 6.61 -9.53
N ALA A 5 12.86 6.87 -10.69
CA ALA A 5 13.47 8.17 -10.99
C ALA A 5 12.41 9.27 -11.11
N TYR A 6 11.24 8.94 -11.64
CA TYR A 6 10.09 9.84 -11.68
C TYR A 6 9.61 10.20 -10.27
N LEU A 7 9.41 9.20 -9.40
CA LEU A 7 8.98 9.46 -8.02
C LEU A 7 10.04 10.26 -7.24
N LYS A 8 11.32 9.93 -7.39
CA LYS A 8 12.44 10.71 -6.81
C LYS A 8 12.39 12.17 -7.24
N ARG A 9 12.19 12.46 -8.53
CA ARG A 9 12.07 13.84 -9.02
C ARG A 9 10.86 14.55 -8.43
N LEU A 10 9.75 13.83 -8.25
CA LEU A 10 8.52 14.37 -7.63
C LEU A 10 8.78 14.86 -6.21
N PHE A 11 9.50 14.06 -5.41
CA PHE A 11 9.83 14.38 -4.01
C PHE A 11 10.98 15.39 -3.88
N LEU A 12 11.93 15.41 -4.82
CA LEU A 12 12.97 16.45 -4.87
C LEU A 12 12.38 17.83 -5.19
N ASP A 13 11.35 17.89 -6.04
CA ASP A 13 10.56 19.08 -6.33
C ASP A 13 9.21 19.02 -5.57
N ARG A 14 9.30 18.85 -4.24
CA ARG A 14 8.14 18.81 -3.35
C ARG A 14 7.48 20.20 -3.33
N ARG A 15 6.29 20.25 -3.91
CA ARG A 15 5.43 21.43 -3.97
C ARG A 15 4.09 21.13 -3.31
N GLU A 16 3.28 22.16 -3.09
CA GLU A 16 1.94 22.03 -2.47
C GLU A 16 1.02 21.08 -3.24
N ASP A 17 1.24 20.90 -4.55
CA ASP A 17 0.47 20.02 -5.44
C ASP A 17 0.96 18.55 -5.43
N LEU A 18 1.88 18.17 -4.54
CA LEU A 18 2.46 16.82 -4.50
C LEU A 18 1.38 15.73 -4.41
N HIS A 19 0.38 15.92 -3.54
CA HIS A 19 -0.73 14.98 -3.36
C HIS A 19 -1.52 14.74 -4.67
N LEU A 20 -1.80 15.79 -5.45
CA LEU A 20 -2.47 15.68 -6.75
C LEU A 20 -1.62 14.89 -7.75
N ARG A 21 -0.32 15.19 -7.80
CA ARG A 21 0.62 14.53 -8.70
C ARG A 21 0.84 13.06 -8.35
N LEU A 22 0.67 12.67 -7.09
CA LEU A 22 0.64 11.27 -6.68
C LEU A 22 -0.63 10.58 -7.20
N GLY A 23 -1.77 11.27 -7.19
CA GLY A 23 -3.00 10.82 -7.82
C GLY A 23 -2.84 10.51 -9.31
N ASP A 24 -2.18 11.39 -10.07
CA ASP A 24 -1.88 11.17 -11.50
C ASP A 24 -1.07 9.88 -11.74
N ILE A 25 -0.22 9.48 -10.78
CA ILE A 25 0.52 8.21 -10.88
C ILE A 25 -0.41 7.02 -10.62
N GLY A 26 -1.37 7.16 -9.70
CA GLY A 26 -2.43 6.18 -9.46
C GLY A 26 -3.18 5.86 -10.76
N ASP A 27 -3.60 6.89 -11.50
CA ASP A 27 -4.26 6.73 -12.80
C ASP A 27 -3.39 5.98 -13.82
N LEU A 28 -2.08 6.26 -13.83
CA LEU A 28 -1.14 5.56 -14.72
C LEU A 28 -0.92 4.09 -14.32
N LEU A 29 -1.07 3.73 -13.04
CA LEU A 29 -1.04 2.34 -12.59
C LEU A 29 -2.32 1.59 -12.97
N GLU A 30 -3.48 2.26 -12.87
CA GLU A 30 -4.79 1.67 -13.18
C GLU A 30 -5.03 1.52 -14.69
N TYR A 31 -4.82 2.60 -15.45
CA TYR A 31 -5.17 2.68 -16.87
C TYR A 31 -3.97 2.55 -17.80
N GLY A 32 -2.75 2.64 -17.26
CA GLY A 32 -1.55 2.39 -18.03
C GLY A 32 -1.27 0.90 -18.22
N ASN A 33 -0.21 0.62 -18.96
CA ASN A 33 0.36 -0.73 -19.05
C ASN A 33 1.87 -0.70 -18.76
N PRO A 34 2.29 -0.25 -17.55
CA PRO A 34 3.69 -0.22 -17.16
C PRO A 34 4.25 -1.64 -17.03
N ASN A 35 5.59 -1.75 -17.06
CA ASN A 35 6.22 -3.04 -16.82
C ASN A 35 6.05 -3.44 -15.35
N ARG A 36 5.57 -4.66 -15.10
CA ARG A 36 5.36 -5.18 -13.74
C ARG A 36 6.61 -5.11 -12.84
N LYS A 37 7.81 -5.39 -13.37
CA LYS A 37 9.04 -5.32 -12.57
C LYS A 37 9.32 -3.89 -12.12
N ASP A 38 9.09 -2.93 -13.00
CA ASP A 38 9.27 -1.51 -12.67
C ASP A 38 8.23 -1.07 -11.63
N VAL A 39 6.99 -1.56 -11.73
CA VAL A 39 5.95 -1.30 -10.71
C VAL A 39 6.34 -1.89 -9.37
N ILE A 40 6.87 -3.11 -9.29
CA ILE A 40 7.31 -3.70 -8.01
C ILE A 40 8.37 -2.81 -7.34
N VAL A 41 9.42 -2.44 -8.08
CA VAL A 41 10.52 -1.60 -7.56
C VAL A 41 10.01 -0.20 -7.20
N PHE A 42 9.07 0.33 -7.98
CA PHE A 42 8.39 1.59 -7.67
C PHE A 42 7.60 1.50 -6.36
N THR A 43 6.82 0.42 -6.17
CA THR A 43 6.00 0.21 -4.97
C THR A 43 6.86 0.09 -3.72
N GLU A 44 7.97 -0.64 -3.78
CA GLU A 44 8.92 -0.74 -2.66
C GLU A 44 9.46 0.64 -2.27
N TYR A 45 9.86 1.45 -3.25
CA TYR A 45 10.35 2.79 -3.00
C TYR A 45 9.24 3.74 -2.48
N ALA A 46 8.03 3.64 -3.04
CA ALA A 46 6.87 4.41 -2.56
C ALA A 46 6.51 4.03 -1.11
N LEU A 47 6.65 2.76 -0.73
CA LEU A 47 6.44 2.29 0.64
C LEU A 47 7.44 2.91 1.61
N GLU A 48 8.73 2.95 1.26
CA GLU A 48 9.74 3.61 2.08
C GLU A 48 9.40 5.09 2.34
N LEU A 49 8.95 5.80 1.30
CA LEU A 49 8.50 7.18 1.41
C LEU A 49 7.24 7.29 2.28
N ALA A 50 6.26 6.41 2.10
CA ALA A 50 4.99 6.45 2.84
C ALA A 50 5.19 6.26 4.34
N ILE A 51 6.10 5.35 4.72
CA ILE A 51 6.44 5.09 6.12
C ILE A 51 7.15 6.30 6.74
N ALA A 52 8.05 6.95 5.98
CA ALA A 52 8.87 8.05 6.48
C ALA A 52 8.19 9.42 6.45
N GLU A 53 7.12 9.60 5.67
CA GLU A 53 6.43 10.88 5.53
C GLU A 53 5.79 11.33 6.87
N GLU A 54 5.79 12.63 7.15
CA GLU A 54 5.17 13.18 8.36
C GLU A 54 3.91 14.00 8.04
N ASP A 55 3.84 14.56 6.83
CA ASP A 55 2.67 15.27 6.34
C ASP A 55 1.53 14.28 6.04
N PHE A 56 0.41 14.46 6.74
CA PHE A 56 -0.72 13.53 6.65
C PHE A 56 -1.30 13.43 5.23
N ASP A 57 -1.47 14.56 4.53
CA ASP A 57 -2.10 14.57 3.20
C ASP A 57 -1.21 13.86 2.17
N VAL A 58 0.11 14.07 2.27
CA VAL A 58 1.08 13.37 1.42
C VAL A 58 1.17 11.89 1.78
N LYS A 59 1.18 11.55 3.08
CA LYS A 59 1.19 10.16 3.55
C LYS A 59 -0.04 9.41 3.07
N GLU A 60 -1.23 9.97 3.25
CA GLU A 60 -2.48 9.38 2.79
C GLU A 60 -2.45 9.16 1.27
N SER A 61 -1.98 10.16 0.51
CA SER A 61 -1.84 10.04 -0.95
C SER A 61 -0.86 8.93 -1.37
N LEU A 62 0.23 8.74 -0.62
CA LEU A 62 1.17 7.63 -0.86
C LEU A 62 0.53 6.27 -0.54
N PHE A 63 -0.23 6.15 0.55
CA PHE A 63 -0.93 4.92 0.88
C PHE A 63 -2.05 4.59 -0.12
N TYR A 64 -2.76 5.60 -0.61
CA TYR A 64 -3.72 5.45 -1.70
C TYR A 64 -3.03 4.98 -3.00
N LEU A 65 -1.90 5.58 -3.35
CA LEU A 65 -1.08 5.13 -4.48
C LEU A 65 -0.61 3.66 -4.32
N LEU A 66 -0.22 3.25 -3.11
CA LEU A 66 0.15 1.86 -2.82
C LEU A 66 -1.04 0.91 -2.99
N MET A 67 -2.26 1.32 -2.61
CA MET A 67 -3.47 0.55 -2.89
C MET A 67 -3.67 0.31 -4.39
N ASN A 68 -3.48 1.33 -5.21
CA ASN A 68 -3.56 1.18 -6.66
C ASN A 68 -2.46 0.27 -7.20
N ALA A 69 -1.27 0.30 -6.60
CA ALA A 69 -0.19 -0.57 -7.00
C ALA A 69 -0.44 -2.05 -6.66
N VAL A 70 -1.04 -2.37 -5.51
CA VAL A 70 -1.25 -3.77 -5.10
C VAL A 70 -2.32 -4.49 -5.92
N THR A 71 -3.27 -3.76 -6.52
CA THR A 71 -4.25 -4.33 -7.45
C THR A 71 -3.65 -4.64 -8.83
N PHE A 72 -2.47 -4.10 -9.15
CA PHE A 72 -1.81 -4.30 -10.43
C PHE A 72 -1.07 -5.64 -10.53
N GLN A 73 -1.48 -6.51 -11.46
CA GLN A 73 -0.73 -7.67 -11.99
C GLN A 73 0.07 -8.51 -10.96
N GLY A 74 -0.50 -8.77 -9.78
CA GLY A 74 0.16 -9.58 -8.74
C GLY A 74 1.35 -8.90 -8.05
N VAL A 75 1.50 -7.58 -8.16
CA VAL A 75 2.51 -6.77 -7.45
C VAL A 75 2.47 -7.05 -5.95
N ALA A 76 1.28 -7.11 -5.35
CA ALA A 76 1.11 -7.35 -3.92
C ALA A 76 1.87 -8.59 -3.41
N ARG A 77 1.94 -9.66 -4.21
CA ARG A 77 2.60 -10.91 -3.82
C ARG A 77 4.12 -10.88 -3.97
N ASN A 78 4.66 -9.86 -4.64
CA ASN A 78 6.07 -9.77 -5.03
C ASN A 78 6.81 -8.59 -4.37
N VAL A 79 6.14 -7.81 -3.53
CA VAL A 79 6.72 -6.72 -2.74
C VAL A 79 7.00 -7.22 -1.31
N GLU A 80 8.11 -6.77 -0.71
CA GLU A 80 8.39 -7.05 0.70
C GLU A 80 7.63 -6.09 1.63
N TRP A 81 6.66 -6.63 2.38
CA TRP A 81 5.77 -5.86 3.26
C TRP A 81 6.17 -5.89 4.74
N ASP A 82 7.25 -6.59 5.11
CA ASP A 82 7.76 -6.57 6.49
C ASP A 82 7.97 -5.15 7.05
N PRO A 83 8.51 -4.17 6.29
CA PRO A 83 8.60 -2.79 6.76
C PRO A 83 7.25 -2.19 7.16
N LEU A 84 6.20 -2.46 6.39
CA LEU A 84 4.84 -1.98 6.67
C LEU A 84 4.25 -2.66 7.92
N ALA A 85 4.40 -3.98 8.01
CA ALA A 85 3.94 -4.77 9.15
C ALA A 85 4.53 -4.28 10.48
N ASN A 86 5.80 -3.86 10.47
CA ASN A 86 6.50 -3.38 11.65
C ASN A 86 5.99 -2.03 12.17
N VAL A 87 5.37 -1.22 11.32
CA VAL A 87 4.90 0.13 11.69
C VAL A 87 3.39 0.22 11.92
N LEU A 88 2.60 -0.85 11.68
CA LEU A 88 1.16 -0.81 11.88
C LEU A 88 0.71 -0.25 13.25
N PRO A 89 1.36 -0.57 14.39
CA PRO A 89 0.92 -0.06 15.69
C PRO A 89 1.09 1.45 15.86
N THR A 90 1.85 2.10 14.97
CA THR A 90 2.13 3.56 15.03
C THR A 90 1.28 4.37 14.06
N LEU A 91 0.52 3.71 13.18
CA LEU A 91 -0.32 4.39 12.19
C LEU A 91 -1.62 4.87 12.83
N ASP A 92 -2.08 6.05 12.43
CA ASP A 92 -3.45 6.46 12.71
C ASP A 92 -4.45 5.57 11.96
N ASP A 93 -5.72 5.59 12.36
CA ASP A 93 -6.72 4.67 11.82
C ASP A 93 -6.94 4.84 10.30
N ALA A 94 -6.83 6.07 9.76
CA ALA A 94 -7.03 6.30 8.33
C ALA A 94 -5.92 5.59 7.51
N ILE A 95 -4.67 5.73 7.95
CA ILE A 95 -3.53 5.08 7.31
C ILE A 95 -3.48 3.58 7.60
N LEU A 96 -3.84 3.17 8.82
CA LEU A 96 -3.91 1.76 9.23
C LEU A 96 -4.90 0.98 8.37
N ASN A 97 -6.02 1.59 7.99
CA ASN A 97 -7.00 1.00 7.08
C ASN A 97 -6.36 0.60 5.74
N TYR A 98 -5.63 1.52 5.11
CA TYR A 98 -4.88 1.21 3.89
C TYR A 98 -3.84 0.11 4.11
N ALA A 99 -3.06 0.22 5.20
CA ALA A 99 -1.99 -0.72 5.48
C ALA A 99 -2.49 -2.17 5.68
N LEU A 100 -3.60 -2.36 6.40
CA LEU A 100 -4.20 -3.68 6.59
C LEU A 100 -4.70 -4.27 5.26
N ALA A 101 -5.35 -3.46 4.43
CA ALA A 101 -5.81 -3.89 3.10
C ALA A 101 -4.63 -4.31 2.20
N ILE A 102 -3.56 -3.50 2.14
CA ILE A 102 -2.32 -3.79 1.41
C ILE A 102 -1.71 -5.13 1.85
N ILE A 103 -1.57 -5.34 3.17
CA ILE A 103 -1.04 -6.58 3.72
C ILE A 103 -1.96 -7.75 3.38
N GLY A 104 -3.27 -7.57 3.42
CA GLY A 104 -4.26 -8.57 2.97
C GLY A 104 -4.01 -9.02 1.53
N CYS A 105 -3.86 -8.05 0.61
CA CYS A 105 -3.60 -8.30 -0.81
C CYS A 105 -2.29 -9.06 -1.07
N SER A 106 -1.32 -9.02 -0.15
CA SER A 106 -0.07 -9.77 -0.29
C SER A 106 -0.27 -11.28 -0.35
N LYS A 107 -1.41 -11.80 0.15
CA LYS A 107 -1.71 -13.23 0.33
C LYS A 107 -0.66 -13.97 1.16
N ASN A 108 0.17 -13.25 1.93
CA ASN A 108 1.24 -13.85 2.69
C ASN A 108 0.79 -14.19 4.11
N ARG A 109 0.65 -15.49 4.38
CA ARG A 109 0.18 -16.02 5.67
C ARG A 109 1.08 -15.65 6.86
N LYS A 110 2.33 -15.18 6.63
CA LYS A 110 3.21 -14.69 7.71
C LYS A 110 2.57 -13.52 8.47
N PHE A 111 1.71 -12.74 7.83
CA PHE A 111 1.09 -11.56 8.42
C PHE A 111 -0.20 -11.82 9.21
N ILE A 112 -0.71 -13.06 9.25
CA ILE A 112 -1.94 -13.38 10.00
C ILE A 112 -1.80 -12.93 11.47
N LYS A 113 -0.68 -13.26 12.12
CA LYS A 113 -0.42 -12.87 13.51
C LYS A 113 -0.22 -11.37 13.71
N VAL A 114 0.16 -10.66 12.66
CA VAL A 114 0.30 -9.21 12.66
C VAL A 114 -1.09 -8.54 12.58
N ILE A 115 -2.02 -9.11 11.82
CA ILE A 115 -3.37 -8.56 11.63
C ILE A 115 -4.33 -8.91 12.78
N GLU A 116 -4.22 -10.11 13.37
CA GLU A 116 -5.12 -10.62 14.42
C GLU A 116 -5.48 -9.60 15.54
N PRO A 117 -4.53 -8.81 16.10
CA PRO A 117 -4.86 -7.82 17.13
C PRO A 117 -5.91 -6.78 16.70
N TYR A 118 -5.95 -6.43 15.41
CA TYR A 118 -6.83 -5.38 14.88
C TYR A 118 -8.29 -5.83 14.74
N LEU A 119 -8.59 -7.13 14.86
CA LEU A 119 -9.95 -7.65 14.99
C LEU A 119 -10.68 -7.13 16.23
N HIS A 120 -9.92 -6.66 17.23
CA HIS A 120 -10.43 -6.12 18.48
C HIS A 120 -10.20 -4.60 18.60
N SER A 121 -9.91 -3.91 17.49
CA SER A 121 -9.76 -2.46 17.47
C SER A 121 -11.01 -1.77 18.02
N PRO A 122 -10.88 -0.65 18.77
CA PRO A 122 -12.04 0.16 19.17
C PRO A 122 -12.80 0.71 17.95
N THR A 123 -12.09 0.93 16.84
CA THR A 123 -12.62 1.53 15.62
C THR A 123 -13.25 0.47 14.72
N GLU A 124 -14.53 0.64 14.39
CA GLU A 124 -15.32 -0.38 13.68
C GLU A 124 -14.79 -0.72 12.30
N TYR A 125 -14.47 0.29 11.49
CA TYR A 125 -13.94 0.05 10.15
C TYR A 125 -12.58 -0.65 10.17
N ILE A 126 -11.75 -0.42 11.20
CA ILE A 126 -10.48 -1.16 11.36
C ILE A 126 -10.73 -2.65 11.61
N ARG A 127 -11.72 -2.99 12.45
CA ARG A 127 -12.09 -4.41 12.67
C ARG A 127 -12.58 -5.06 11.39
N GLN A 128 -13.38 -4.34 10.60
CA GLN A 128 -13.86 -4.80 9.31
C GLN A 128 -12.69 -5.06 8.36
N THR A 129 -11.82 -4.08 8.15
CA THR A 129 -10.66 -4.21 7.25
C THR A 129 -9.70 -5.31 7.70
N ALA A 130 -9.49 -5.48 9.00
CA ALA A 130 -8.69 -6.59 9.52
C ALA A 130 -9.33 -7.96 9.20
N THR A 131 -10.66 -8.06 9.27
CA THR A 131 -11.39 -9.27 8.89
C THR A 131 -11.23 -9.56 7.41
N GLU A 132 -11.49 -8.56 6.56
CA GLU A 132 -11.35 -8.65 5.10
C GLU A 132 -9.91 -9.01 4.69
N ALA A 133 -8.89 -8.41 5.33
CA ALA A 133 -7.49 -8.73 5.07
C ALA A 133 -7.14 -10.20 5.42
N LEU A 134 -7.69 -10.75 6.50
CA LEU A 134 -7.50 -12.16 6.87
C LEU A 134 -8.25 -13.10 5.93
N GLU A 135 -9.46 -12.75 5.51
CA GLU A 135 -10.19 -13.48 4.47
C GLU A 135 -9.40 -13.49 3.17
N GLU A 136 -8.89 -12.33 2.77
CA GLU A 136 -8.09 -12.17 1.57
C GLU A 136 -6.83 -13.04 1.65
N ILE A 137 -6.07 -13.03 2.75
CA ILE A 137 -4.90 -13.90 2.92
C ILE A 137 -5.23 -15.39 2.78
N ASN A 138 -6.40 -15.83 3.26
CA ASN A 138 -6.82 -17.22 3.21
C ASN A 138 -7.56 -17.59 1.93
N TYR A 139 -7.95 -16.60 1.11
CA TYR A 139 -8.65 -16.82 -0.14
C TYR A 139 -7.69 -17.36 -1.20
N ASN A 140 -7.71 -18.69 -1.35
CA ASN A 140 -7.09 -19.40 -2.45
C ASN A 140 -8.06 -19.39 -3.63
N VAL A 141 -7.70 -18.68 -4.70
CA VAL A 141 -8.26 -19.00 -6.02
C VAL A 141 -7.57 -20.31 -6.42
N GLU A 142 -8.29 -21.44 -6.33
CA GLU A 142 -7.93 -22.62 -7.12
C GLU A 142 -7.74 -22.16 -8.57
N GLU A 143 -6.57 -22.48 -9.12
CA GLU A 143 -6.15 -22.15 -10.48
C GLU A 143 -7.31 -22.32 -11.48
N CYS A 144 -7.70 -21.22 -12.15
CA CYS A 144 -8.39 -21.31 -13.44
C CYS A 144 -7.34 -21.29 -14.54
#